data_AF-A0A9D2TEY0-F1
#
_entry.id   AF-A0A9D2TEY0-F1
#
_cell.length_a   1.000
_cell.length_b   1.000
_cell.length_c   1.000
_cell.angle_alpha   90.00
_cell.angle_beta   90.00
_cell.angle_gamma   90.00
#
_symmetry.space_group_name_H-M   'P 1'
#
loop_
_entity.id
_entity.type
_entity.pdbx_description
1 polymer ?
#
loop_
_entity_poly.entity_id
_entity_poly.type
_entity_poly.pdbx_seq_one_letter_code
_entity_poly.pdbx_strand_id
1 'polypeptide(L)'
;MKQKVLKGIMCWAAACLMAVMCCGQVLAAASAQPVRVFVYENTLYTYVKLDGIDRPVTQVEAKIGSQSFGTSTRLETVRQAGFPITYLLLVDNSTSMPPFRGQLEEFCSQLVKSSGENTRFILATLGDSFQIINEDIPAETMAEQIAALPFDEDVTRLHTCMNSALDYFESLPRQGNELRSMIVITDAVQYDPQGGIPFEELLDRIKRSDVMLHSLGMGSDAAALEKLGELTEASGGMHQVAGESLAPAAAADELSEAGGELMVVGFDLTGCAASGEDEPVSFTFASGGTLLCKGEANVDIPLSGEAQAEGESQTEPSAEGTPSDSSQSSQETSENSALQSGSGETKSAAAREKGGDVWIAAGVAAVLAIIIILYLINRRKRAERIQTPLQKIPKEYPEGIFVRLDDPDGILISRRKEFSLTKELIAGGSDSCDIVLSEEKIPPRALRIFIENSRVYVEPLVPQLQVLVNDQPALKRQALRSGDRITIAGQTFRLMF
;
A
#
# COMPACT_ATOMS: atom_id res chain seq x y z
N MET A 1 5.79 -25.23 -63.19
CA MET A 1 6.25 -24.43 -62.02
C MET A 1 5.12 -23.86 -61.17
N LYS A 2 4.05 -23.29 -61.75
CA LYS A 2 2.96 -22.63 -60.99
C LYS A 2 2.17 -23.53 -60.01
N GLN A 3 2.00 -24.83 -60.32
CA GLN A 3 1.21 -25.75 -59.48
C GLN A 3 1.92 -26.23 -58.20
N LYS A 4 3.26 -26.25 -58.18
CA LYS A 4 4.04 -26.63 -56.98
C LYS A 4 4.13 -25.48 -55.97
N VAL A 5 4.17 -24.24 -56.46
CA VAL A 5 4.18 -23.03 -55.62
C VAL A 5 2.83 -22.83 -54.92
N LEU A 6 1.72 -23.08 -55.62
CA LEU A 6 0.37 -22.94 -55.03
C LEU A 6 0.09 -23.97 -53.92
N LYS A 7 0.57 -25.22 -54.07
CA LYS A 7 0.47 -26.26 -53.03
C LYS A 7 1.35 -25.97 -51.81
N GLY A 8 2.51 -25.35 -52.01
CA GLY A 8 3.38 -24.90 -50.93
C GLY A 8 2.73 -23.81 -50.08
N ILE A 9 2.14 -22.80 -50.73
CA ILE A 9 1.46 -21.69 -50.04
C ILE A 9 0.22 -22.18 -49.27
N MET A 10 -0.56 -23.12 -49.83
CA MET A 10 -1.72 -23.71 -49.14
C MET A 10 -1.32 -24.55 -47.91
N CYS A 11 -0.18 -25.26 -47.95
CA CYS A 11 0.30 -26.02 -46.79
C CYS A 11 0.83 -25.11 -45.69
N TRP A 12 1.48 -23.99 -46.04
CA TRP A 12 1.92 -23.00 -45.06
C TRP A 12 0.75 -22.23 -44.43
N ALA A 13 -0.28 -21.89 -45.20
CA ALA A 13 -1.49 -21.27 -44.66
C ALA A 13 -2.24 -22.20 -43.71
N ALA A 14 -2.35 -23.50 -44.03
CA ALA A 14 -2.98 -24.49 -43.14
C ALA A 14 -2.14 -24.76 -41.86
N ALA A 15 -0.81 -24.75 -41.96
CA ALA A 15 0.07 -24.87 -40.79
C ALA A 15 0.01 -23.63 -39.88
N CYS A 16 -0.08 -22.43 -40.44
CA CYS A 16 -0.28 -21.19 -39.67
C CYS A 16 -1.67 -21.12 -39.04
N LEU A 17 -2.73 -21.60 -39.71
CA LEU A 17 -4.08 -21.64 -39.15
C LEU A 17 -4.19 -22.67 -38.00
N MET A 18 -3.48 -23.80 -38.11
CA MET A 18 -3.36 -24.79 -37.03
C MET A 18 -2.49 -24.29 -35.87
N ALA A 19 -1.45 -23.50 -36.12
CA ALA A 19 -0.65 -22.89 -35.05
C ALA A 19 -1.43 -21.80 -34.28
N VAL A 20 -2.28 -21.03 -34.97
CA VAL A 20 -3.18 -20.05 -34.33
C VAL A 20 -4.32 -20.72 -33.56
N MET A 21 -4.82 -21.87 -34.03
CA MET A 21 -5.81 -22.66 -33.28
C MET A 21 -5.21 -23.52 -32.15
N CYS A 22 -3.89 -23.80 -32.18
CA CYS A 22 -3.16 -24.46 -31.10
C CYS A 22 -2.55 -23.50 -30.07
N CYS A 23 -2.65 -22.18 -30.26
CA CYS A 23 -2.61 -21.20 -29.16
C CYS A 23 -3.95 -21.20 -28.39
N GLY A 24 -4.54 -22.40 -28.25
CA GLY A 24 -5.74 -22.64 -27.47
C GLY A 24 -5.47 -22.23 -26.04
N GLN A 25 -6.31 -21.33 -25.56
CA GLN A 25 -6.61 -21.04 -24.16
C GLN A 25 -5.47 -21.42 -23.21
N VAL A 26 -4.62 -20.43 -22.92
CA VAL A 26 -3.91 -20.44 -21.64
C VAL A 26 -5.00 -20.44 -20.56
N LEU A 27 -5.42 -21.63 -20.13
CA LEU A 27 -6.13 -21.79 -18.87
C LEU A 27 -5.15 -21.28 -17.83
N ALA A 28 -5.48 -20.12 -17.25
CA ALA A 28 -4.73 -19.59 -16.13
C ALA A 28 -4.64 -20.70 -15.09
N ALA A 29 -3.42 -21.04 -14.66
CA ALA A 29 -3.24 -22.02 -13.60
C ALA A 29 -3.98 -21.51 -12.35
N ALA A 30 -4.73 -22.39 -11.70
CA ALA A 30 -5.42 -22.05 -10.45
C ALA A 30 -4.44 -21.39 -9.48
N SER A 31 -4.81 -20.24 -8.94
CA SER A 31 -3.96 -19.47 -8.04
C SER A 31 -4.72 -19.05 -6.80
N ALA A 32 -3.98 -18.92 -5.70
CA ALA A 32 -4.49 -18.37 -4.46
C ALA A 32 -3.54 -17.26 -4.03
N GLN A 33 -4.07 -16.03 -3.99
CA GLN A 33 -3.34 -14.86 -3.54
C GLN A 33 -3.91 -14.41 -2.21
N PRO A 34 -3.25 -14.71 -1.08
CA PRO A 34 -3.60 -14.09 0.19
C PRO A 34 -3.41 -12.57 0.05
N VAL A 35 -4.49 -11.83 0.29
CA VAL A 35 -4.51 -10.37 0.24
C VAL A 35 -4.19 -9.81 1.61
N ARG A 36 -4.82 -10.36 2.65
CA ARG A 36 -4.60 -9.98 4.04
C ARG A 36 -4.67 -11.15 4.97
N VAL A 37 -3.78 -11.16 5.96
CA VAL A 37 -3.69 -12.20 6.98
C VAL A 37 -3.43 -11.52 8.32
N PHE A 38 -4.20 -11.88 9.34
CA PHE A 38 -4.06 -11.33 10.68
C PHE A 38 -4.56 -12.34 11.71
N VAL A 39 -4.08 -12.19 12.94
CA VAL A 39 -4.59 -12.94 14.09
C VAL A 39 -5.50 -12.03 14.90
N TYR A 40 -6.69 -12.51 15.22
CA TYR A 40 -7.58 -11.85 16.17
C TYR A 40 -8.02 -12.87 17.21
N GLU A 41 -7.85 -12.50 18.49
CA GLU A 41 -7.94 -13.40 19.65
C GLU A 41 -7.02 -14.62 19.48
N ASN A 42 -7.57 -15.76 19.06
CA ASN A 42 -6.82 -17.00 18.81
C ASN A 42 -7.15 -17.61 17.44
N THR A 43 -7.70 -16.81 16.52
CA THR A 43 -8.03 -17.23 15.17
C THR A 43 -7.18 -16.48 14.16
N LEU A 44 -6.52 -17.23 13.28
CA LEU A 44 -5.90 -16.69 12.08
C LEU A 44 -6.98 -16.48 11.02
N TYR A 45 -7.15 -15.28 10.55
CA TYR A 45 -8.03 -14.98 9.42
C TYR A 45 -7.21 -14.67 8.17
N THR A 46 -7.71 -15.09 7.02
CA THR A 46 -7.14 -14.73 5.72
C THR A 46 -8.23 -14.29 4.76
N TYR A 47 -8.00 -13.18 4.06
CA TYR A 47 -8.71 -12.81 2.85
C TYR A 47 -7.87 -13.25 1.65
N VAL A 48 -8.49 -13.98 0.73
CA VAL A 48 -7.79 -14.59 -0.40
C VAL A 48 -8.58 -14.36 -1.69
N LYS A 49 -7.85 -13.98 -2.74
CA LYS A 49 -8.36 -14.02 -4.12
C LYS A 49 -8.04 -15.39 -4.72
N LEU A 50 -9.07 -16.06 -5.22
CA LEU A 50 -8.96 -17.37 -5.86
C LEU A 50 -9.31 -17.23 -7.34
N ASP A 51 -8.32 -17.42 -8.21
CA ASP A 51 -8.50 -17.30 -9.66
C ASP A 51 -8.27 -18.67 -10.34
N GLY A 52 -9.01 -18.94 -11.42
CA GLY A 52 -8.85 -20.17 -12.21
C GLY A 52 -9.28 -21.45 -11.50
N ILE A 53 -10.22 -21.36 -10.53
CA ILE A 53 -10.74 -22.51 -9.80
C ILE A 53 -12.09 -22.97 -10.40
N ASP A 54 -12.03 -24.06 -11.18
CA ASP A 54 -13.22 -24.62 -11.86
C ASP A 54 -13.97 -25.68 -11.02
N ARG A 55 -13.50 -25.96 -9.80
CA ARG A 55 -14.04 -26.99 -8.89
C ARG A 55 -14.24 -26.42 -7.50
N PRO A 56 -15.29 -26.82 -6.77
CA PRO A 56 -15.50 -26.33 -5.42
C PRO A 56 -14.33 -26.71 -4.51
N VAL A 57 -13.84 -25.74 -3.74
CA VAL A 57 -12.87 -26.00 -2.67
C VAL A 57 -13.60 -26.72 -1.54
N THR A 58 -13.13 -27.92 -1.18
CA THR A 58 -13.74 -28.74 -0.12
C THR A 58 -12.88 -28.81 1.13
N GLN A 59 -11.62 -28.38 1.05
CA GLN A 59 -10.68 -28.39 2.16
C GLN A 59 -9.72 -27.22 2.03
N VAL A 60 -9.52 -26.50 3.13
CA VAL A 60 -8.49 -25.47 3.28
C VAL A 60 -7.66 -25.80 4.51
N GLU A 61 -6.36 -25.59 4.44
CA GLU A 61 -5.43 -25.83 5.54
C GLU A 61 -4.42 -24.69 5.60
N ALA A 62 -4.17 -24.16 6.80
CA ALA A 62 -3.09 -23.23 7.06
C ALA A 62 -1.93 -23.99 7.72
N LYS A 63 -0.70 -23.66 7.34
CA LYS A 63 0.50 -24.26 7.91
C LYS A 63 1.45 -23.16 8.37
N ILE A 64 1.85 -23.24 9.64
CA ILE A 64 2.80 -22.33 10.30
C ILE A 64 3.94 -23.19 10.83
N GLY A 65 5.15 -22.97 10.32
CA GLY A 65 6.30 -23.85 10.59
C GLY A 65 6.00 -25.31 10.22
N SER A 66 6.02 -26.21 11.22
CA SER A 66 5.67 -27.63 11.05
C SER A 66 4.23 -27.98 11.44
N GLN A 67 3.46 -27.02 11.96
CA GLN A 67 2.10 -27.25 12.47
C GLN A 67 1.06 -26.93 11.40
N SER A 68 0.01 -27.74 11.37
CA SER A 68 -1.11 -27.64 10.44
C SER A 68 -2.40 -27.32 11.20
N PHE A 69 -3.16 -26.37 10.69
CA PHE A 69 -4.40 -25.88 11.28
C PHE A 69 -5.54 -26.02 10.28
N GLY A 70 -6.62 -26.68 10.71
CA GLY A 70 -7.86 -26.78 9.94
C GLY A 70 -8.69 -25.51 10.06
N THR A 71 -9.65 -25.36 9.15
CA THR A 71 -10.57 -24.22 9.17
C THR A 71 -11.49 -24.25 10.40
N SER A 72 -11.62 -23.12 11.10
CA SER A 72 -12.62 -22.90 12.14
C SER A 72 -13.94 -22.34 11.57
N THR A 73 -13.88 -21.67 10.41
CA THR A 73 -15.05 -21.15 9.68
C THR A 73 -15.18 -21.78 8.29
N ARG A 74 -16.31 -21.54 7.61
CA ARG A 74 -16.44 -21.91 6.19
C ARG A 74 -15.63 -20.93 5.34
N LEU A 75 -15.16 -21.41 4.18
CA LEU A 75 -14.63 -20.58 3.12
C LEU A 75 -15.82 -20.01 2.34
N GLU A 76 -16.02 -18.70 2.41
CA GLU A 76 -17.13 -17.99 1.77
C GLU A 76 -16.70 -16.59 1.36
N THR A 77 -17.49 -15.89 0.55
CA THR A 77 -17.17 -14.49 0.21
C THR A 77 -17.42 -13.57 1.41
N VAL A 78 -16.76 -12.41 1.46
CA VAL A 78 -17.01 -11.39 2.51
C VAL A 78 -18.50 -11.05 2.59
N ARG A 79 -19.19 -10.91 1.44
CA ARG A 79 -20.64 -10.64 1.40
C ARG A 79 -21.47 -11.78 2.02
N GLN A 80 -21.04 -13.03 1.87
CA GLN A 80 -21.74 -14.19 2.42
C GLN A 80 -21.47 -14.39 3.91
N ALA A 81 -20.25 -14.11 4.37
CA ALA A 81 -19.85 -14.23 5.77
C ALA A 81 -20.69 -13.35 6.70
N GLY A 82 -21.22 -12.23 6.18
CA GLY A 82 -22.12 -11.35 6.91
C GLY A 82 -21.44 -10.52 8.02
N PHE A 83 -20.12 -10.58 8.12
CA PHE A 83 -19.33 -9.71 8.99
C PHE A 83 -19.24 -8.29 8.41
N PRO A 84 -19.05 -7.28 9.28
CA PRO A 84 -19.03 -5.91 8.81
C PRO A 84 -17.84 -5.63 7.89
N ILE A 85 -18.07 -4.77 6.90
CA ILE A 85 -17.00 -4.08 6.16
C ILE A 85 -16.94 -2.66 6.71
N THR A 86 -15.80 -2.25 7.26
CA THR A 86 -15.58 -0.88 7.70
C THR A 86 -14.74 -0.14 6.67
N TYR A 87 -15.34 0.85 6.01
CA TYR A 87 -14.66 1.79 5.13
C TYR A 87 -14.36 3.09 5.86
N LEU A 88 -13.08 3.47 5.96
CA LEU A 88 -12.67 4.83 6.28
C LEU A 88 -12.39 5.59 4.99
N LEU A 89 -13.25 6.55 4.68
CA LEU A 89 -13.09 7.48 3.58
C LEU A 89 -12.15 8.60 4.05
N LEU A 90 -10.90 8.57 3.58
CA LEU A 90 -9.90 9.59 3.89
C LEU A 90 -9.84 10.59 2.72
N VAL A 91 -10.54 11.70 2.87
CA VAL A 91 -10.73 12.71 1.82
C VAL A 91 -9.73 13.83 1.96
N ASP A 92 -9.04 14.15 0.87
CA ASP A 92 -8.16 15.32 0.79
C ASP A 92 -8.94 16.63 0.96
N ASN A 93 -8.58 17.39 1.99
CA ASN A 93 -9.19 18.65 2.36
C ASN A 93 -8.38 19.87 1.87
N SER A 94 -7.44 19.67 0.95
CA SER A 94 -6.58 20.73 0.46
C SER A 94 -7.26 21.67 -0.56
N THR A 95 -6.68 22.85 -0.73
CA THR A 95 -7.18 23.89 -1.65
C THR A 95 -7.15 23.51 -3.13
N SER A 96 -6.48 22.42 -3.53
CA SER A 96 -6.49 21.90 -4.91
C SER A 96 -7.71 21.02 -5.23
N MET A 97 -8.43 20.55 -4.20
CA MET A 97 -9.56 19.63 -4.33
C MET A 97 -10.91 20.19 -4.82
N PRO A 98 -11.25 21.50 -4.70
CA PRO A 98 -12.55 22.02 -5.13
C PRO A 98 -13.02 21.65 -6.56
N PRO A 99 -12.14 21.63 -7.59
CA PRO A 99 -12.52 21.19 -8.94
C PRO A 99 -12.99 19.74 -9.03
N PHE A 100 -12.60 18.89 -8.09
CA PHE A 100 -12.91 17.46 -8.09
C PHE A 100 -14.13 17.11 -7.21
N ARG A 101 -14.77 18.08 -6.56
CA ARG A 101 -15.92 17.85 -5.67
C ARG A 101 -17.02 17.00 -6.30
N GLY A 102 -17.36 17.24 -7.57
CA GLY A 102 -18.38 16.45 -8.28
C GLY A 102 -17.98 14.97 -8.44
N GLN A 103 -16.69 14.69 -8.66
CA GLN A 103 -16.20 13.31 -8.77
C GLN A 103 -16.23 12.60 -7.42
N LEU A 104 -15.84 13.30 -6.35
CA LEU A 104 -15.92 12.80 -4.98
C LEU A 104 -17.36 12.47 -4.59
N GLU A 105 -18.32 13.38 -4.84
CA GLU A 105 -19.73 13.16 -4.55
C GLU A 105 -20.29 11.96 -5.32
N GLU A 106 -19.95 11.83 -6.61
CA GLU A 106 -20.37 10.71 -7.45
C GLU A 106 -19.80 9.38 -6.94
N PHE A 107 -18.51 9.33 -6.64
CA PHE A 107 -17.85 8.14 -6.10
C PHE A 107 -18.47 7.71 -4.76
N CYS A 108 -18.56 8.62 -3.78
CA CYS A 108 -19.08 8.29 -2.46
C CYS A 108 -20.56 7.89 -2.52
N SER A 109 -21.37 8.57 -3.33
CA SER A 109 -22.78 8.22 -3.53
C SER A 109 -22.94 6.82 -4.12
N GLN A 110 -22.11 6.47 -5.10
CA GLN A 110 -22.17 5.15 -5.72
C GLN A 110 -21.62 4.06 -4.79
N LEU A 111 -20.53 4.33 -4.08
CA LEU A 111 -19.94 3.38 -3.13
C LEU A 111 -20.95 2.98 -2.06
N VAL A 112 -21.66 3.94 -1.50
CA VAL A 112 -22.73 3.69 -0.52
C VAL A 112 -23.86 2.83 -1.10
N LYS A 113 -24.28 3.08 -2.34
CA LYS A 113 -25.35 2.30 -3.00
C LYS A 113 -24.94 0.86 -3.28
N SER A 114 -23.67 0.66 -3.68
CA SER A 114 -23.14 -0.65 -4.07
C SER A 114 -22.64 -1.45 -2.87
N SER A 115 -22.46 -0.78 -1.74
CA SER A 115 -22.12 -1.42 -0.46
C SER A 115 -23.33 -2.15 0.13
N GLY A 116 -23.10 -3.30 0.75
CA GLY A 116 -24.16 -4.10 1.37
C GLY A 116 -24.61 -3.54 2.72
N GLU A 117 -25.72 -4.07 3.26
CA GLU A 117 -26.33 -3.64 4.54
C GLU A 117 -25.39 -3.74 5.75
N ASN A 118 -24.34 -4.57 5.67
CA ASN A 118 -23.33 -4.75 6.72
C ASN A 118 -22.10 -3.84 6.53
N THR A 119 -22.24 -2.73 5.80
CA THR A 119 -21.12 -1.80 5.56
C THR A 119 -21.22 -0.58 6.47
N ARG A 120 -20.11 -0.24 7.11
CA ARG A 120 -19.96 0.92 7.99
C ARG A 120 -19.01 1.92 7.37
N PHE A 121 -19.38 3.20 7.42
CA PHE A 121 -18.57 4.28 6.85
C PHE A 121 -18.08 5.22 7.95
N ILE A 122 -16.79 5.53 7.92
CA ILE A 122 -16.14 6.57 8.71
C ILE A 122 -15.65 7.61 7.71
N LEU A 123 -15.95 8.90 7.94
CA LEU A 123 -15.39 9.98 7.12
C LEU A 123 -14.31 10.69 7.92
N ALA A 124 -13.16 10.81 7.29
CA ALA A 124 -12.03 11.55 7.79
C ALA A 124 -11.46 12.45 6.70
N THR A 125 -10.73 13.47 7.09
CA THR A 125 -9.98 14.32 6.17
C THR A 125 -8.47 14.12 6.33
N LEU A 126 -7.76 14.34 5.23
CA LEU A 126 -6.31 14.52 5.21
C LEU A 126 -5.98 15.94 4.73
N GLY A 127 -4.92 16.52 5.28
CA GLY A 127 -4.49 17.90 5.01
C GLY A 127 -3.28 18.24 5.88
N ASP A 128 -3.34 19.28 6.69
CA ASP A 128 -2.37 19.60 7.75
C ASP A 128 -2.36 18.51 8.84
N SER A 129 -3.50 17.88 9.10
CA SER A 129 -3.61 16.76 10.03
C SER A 129 -4.74 15.80 9.64
N PHE A 130 -4.67 14.58 10.17
CA PHE A 130 -5.76 13.61 10.11
C PHE A 130 -6.87 14.03 11.07
N GLN A 131 -8.10 14.15 10.58
CA GLN A 131 -9.27 14.53 11.39
C GLN A 131 -10.45 13.62 11.09
N ILE A 132 -11.08 13.07 12.13
CA ILE A 132 -12.36 12.37 12.01
C ILE A 132 -13.48 13.42 11.92
N ILE A 133 -14.26 13.35 10.84
CA ILE A 133 -15.43 14.22 10.66
C ILE A 133 -16.65 13.56 11.29
N ASN A 134 -16.86 12.28 11.00
CA ASN A 134 -17.98 11.52 11.55
C ASN A 134 -17.69 10.02 11.53
N GLU A 135 -18.13 9.35 12.60
CA GLU A 135 -18.09 7.90 12.72
C GLU A 135 -19.49 7.35 12.40
N ASP A 136 -19.54 6.18 11.75
CA ASP A 136 -20.78 5.47 11.44
C ASP A 136 -21.81 6.29 10.65
N ILE A 137 -21.37 6.86 9.53
CA ILE A 137 -22.21 7.68 8.65
C ILE A 137 -23.33 6.85 8.05
N PRO A 138 -24.61 7.23 8.26
CA PRO A 138 -25.73 6.66 7.54
C PRO A 138 -25.61 6.96 6.04
N ALA A 139 -25.90 5.95 5.22
CA ALA A 139 -25.86 6.00 3.77
C ALA A 139 -26.54 7.26 3.18
N GLU A 140 -27.70 7.60 3.70
CA GLU A 140 -28.53 8.73 3.27
C GLU A 140 -27.91 10.11 3.54
N THR A 141 -27.00 10.21 4.52
CA THR A 141 -26.37 11.49 4.89
C THR A 141 -24.99 11.70 4.26
N MET A 142 -24.43 10.69 3.58
CA MET A 142 -23.09 10.74 3.00
C MET A 142 -22.90 11.95 2.08
N ALA A 143 -23.83 12.20 1.17
CA ALA A 143 -23.72 13.30 0.22
C ALA A 143 -23.69 14.68 0.91
N GLU A 144 -24.46 14.85 1.99
CA GLU A 144 -24.50 16.09 2.76
C GLU A 144 -23.17 16.33 3.51
N GLN A 145 -22.58 15.27 4.07
CA GLN A 145 -21.29 15.33 4.75
C GLN A 145 -20.15 15.70 3.79
N ILE A 146 -20.13 15.09 2.60
CA ILE A 146 -19.15 15.40 1.56
C ILE A 146 -19.29 16.85 1.06
N ALA A 147 -20.52 17.31 0.83
CA ALA A 147 -20.78 18.68 0.37
C ALA A 147 -20.37 19.74 1.42
N ALA A 148 -20.34 19.37 2.70
CA ALA A 148 -19.93 20.25 3.80
C ALA A 148 -18.41 20.38 3.96
N LEU A 149 -17.60 19.60 3.24
CA LEU A 149 -16.13 19.67 3.33
C LEU A 149 -15.61 21.02 2.76
N PRO A 150 -14.75 21.73 3.52
CA PRO A 150 -14.38 23.10 3.19
C PRO A 150 -13.36 23.21 2.05
N PHE A 151 -12.42 22.26 1.92
CA PHE A 151 -11.31 22.29 0.95
C PHE A 151 -10.45 23.56 1.04
N ASP A 152 -10.05 23.91 2.25
CA ASP A 152 -9.37 25.17 2.56
C ASP A 152 -7.96 25.01 3.16
N GLU A 153 -7.45 23.77 3.25
CA GLU A 153 -6.11 23.51 3.79
C GLU A 153 -5.01 23.73 2.75
N ASP A 154 -3.95 24.46 3.12
CA ASP A 154 -2.81 24.78 2.26
C ASP A 154 -1.68 23.74 2.34
N VAL A 155 -1.87 22.70 3.15
CA VAL A 155 -0.92 21.63 3.39
C VAL A 155 -1.60 20.28 3.11
N THR A 156 -0.88 19.38 2.45
CA THR A 156 -1.33 18.01 2.17
C THR A 156 -0.30 17.03 2.69
N ARG A 157 -0.41 16.62 3.96
CA ARG A 157 0.51 15.66 4.61
C ARG A 157 0.03 14.23 4.41
N LEU A 158 -0.06 13.83 3.14
CA LEU A 158 -0.66 12.56 2.71
C LEU A 158 -0.12 11.36 3.51
N HIS A 159 1.20 11.13 3.51
CA HIS A 159 1.77 9.97 4.21
C HIS A 159 1.52 9.98 5.71
N THR A 160 1.68 11.15 6.35
CA THR A 160 1.48 11.31 7.80
C THR A 160 0.02 11.05 8.17
N CYS A 161 -0.94 11.56 7.38
CA CYS A 161 -2.37 11.34 7.63
C CYS A 161 -2.76 9.88 7.42
N MET A 162 -2.22 9.21 6.39
CA MET A 162 -2.43 7.77 6.18
C MET A 162 -1.90 6.95 7.36
N ASN A 163 -0.74 7.31 7.89
CA ASN A 163 -0.20 6.66 9.08
C ASN A 163 -1.10 6.85 10.30
N SER A 164 -1.56 8.08 10.55
CA SER A 164 -2.49 8.36 11.65
C SER A 164 -3.82 7.63 11.49
N ALA A 165 -4.29 7.44 10.26
CA ALA A 165 -5.49 6.65 9.98
C ALA A 165 -5.28 5.15 10.30
N LEU A 166 -4.08 4.61 10.08
CA LEU A 166 -3.73 3.25 10.52
C LEU A 166 -3.70 3.15 12.05
N ASP A 167 -3.10 4.12 12.75
CA ASP A 167 -3.14 4.21 14.22
C ASP A 167 -4.59 4.23 14.72
N TYR A 168 -5.48 4.95 14.02
CA TYR A 168 -6.90 5.00 14.36
C TYR A 168 -7.58 3.64 14.17
N PHE A 169 -7.33 2.91 13.08
CA PHE A 169 -7.86 1.56 12.91
C PHE A 169 -7.40 0.59 14.01
N GLU A 170 -6.13 0.68 14.42
CA GLU A 170 -5.58 -0.12 15.52
C GLU A 170 -6.30 0.15 16.86
N SER A 171 -6.79 1.38 17.05
CA SER A 171 -7.57 1.76 18.24
C SER A 171 -9.03 1.28 18.22
N LEU A 172 -9.57 0.92 17.05
CA LEU A 172 -10.96 0.49 16.94
C LEU A 172 -11.12 -0.98 17.36
N PRO A 173 -12.20 -1.32 18.09
CA PRO A 173 -12.52 -2.72 18.38
C PRO A 173 -12.82 -3.48 17.08
N ARG A 174 -12.34 -4.72 16.98
CA ARG A 174 -12.52 -5.58 15.81
C ARG A 174 -13.59 -6.64 16.11
N GLN A 175 -14.38 -7.00 15.11
CA GLN A 175 -15.35 -8.08 15.22
C GLN A 175 -14.96 -9.25 14.30
N GLY A 176 -14.27 -10.25 14.84
CA GLY A 176 -13.88 -11.45 14.09
C GLY A 176 -13.14 -11.12 12.79
N ASN A 177 -13.66 -11.59 11.65
CA ASN A 177 -13.17 -11.31 10.31
C ASN A 177 -13.81 -10.07 9.66
N GLU A 178 -14.01 -8.99 10.43
CA GLU A 178 -14.33 -7.66 9.89
C GLU A 178 -13.30 -7.25 8.83
N LEU A 179 -13.76 -6.88 7.63
CA LEU A 179 -12.87 -6.33 6.61
C LEU A 179 -12.70 -4.83 6.88
N ARG A 180 -11.47 -4.41 7.18
CA ARG A 180 -11.12 -3.00 7.41
C ARG A 180 -10.44 -2.45 6.18
N SER A 181 -10.99 -1.37 5.65
CA SER A 181 -10.49 -0.76 4.42
C SER A 181 -10.39 0.76 4.56
N MET A 182 -9.22 1.30 4.23
CA MET A 182 -8.99 2.73 4.06
C MET A 182 -9.12 3.08 2.58
N ILE A 183 -9.93 4.08 2.24
CA ILE A 183 -10.07 4.60 0.87
C ILE A 183 -9.55 6.03 0.85
N VAL A 184 -8.39 6.24 0.22
CA VAL A 184 -7.75 7.55 0.12
C VAL A 184 -8.22 8.25 -1.16
N ILE A 185 -8.82 9.43 -1.03
CA ILE A 185 -9.43 10.17 -2.14
C ILE A 185 -8.73 11.54 -2.24
N THR A 186 -7.81 11.69 -3.20
CA THR A 186 -6.84 12.80 -3.27
C THR A 186 -6.38 13.05 -4.70
N ASP A 187 -5.81 14.23 -4.98
CA ASP A 187 -5.03 14.48 -6.19
C ASP A 187 -3.57 13.98 -6.10
N ALA A 188 -3.23 13.35 -4.96
CA ALA A 188 -1.95 12.77 -4.57
C ALA A 188 -0.79 13.77 -4.39
N VAL A 189 -1.02 15.07 -4.59
CA VAL A 189 0.04 16.06 -4.51
C VAL A 189 0.35 16.35 -3.05
N GLN A 190 1.49 15.84 -2.57
CA GLN A 190 1.93 16.03 -1.20
C GLN A 190 2.71 17.35 -1.02
N TYR A 191 2.34 18.11 0.01
CA TYR A 191 3.16 19.18 0.58
C TYR A 191 3.22 18.99 2.10
N ASP A 192 4.38 18.56 2.60
CA ASP A 192 4.63 18.34 4.03
C ASP A 192 5.86 19.12 4.50
N PRO A 193 5.70 20.40 4.90
CA PRO A 193 6.81 21.26 5.29
C PRO A 193 7.46 20.85 6.63
N GLN A 194 6.72 20.14 7.48
CA GLN A 194 7.23 19.66 8.77
C GLN A 194 8.13 18.43 8.62
N GLY A 195 8.09 17.79 7.45
CA GLY A 195 8.60 16.45 7.27
C GLY A 195 7.64 15.46 7.89
N GLY A 196 7.30 14.45 7.09
CA GLY A 196 6.40 13.37 7.49
C GLY A 196 7.11 12.03 7.53
N ILE A 197 6.29 11.00 7.64
CA ILE A 197 6.78 9.63 7.56
C ILE A 197 7.34 9.37 6.14
N PRO A 198 8.56 8.84 6.04
CA PRO A 198 9.14 8.47 4.76
C PRO A 198 8.26 7.47 4.00
N PHE A 199 8.26 7.57 2.68
CA PHE A 199 7.49 6.67 1.81
C PHE A 199 7.73 5.18 2.13
N GLU A 200 8.99 4.77 2.23
CA GLU A 200 9.35 3.36 2.49
C GLU A 200 8.88 2.87 3.86
N GLU A 201 8.88 3.76 4.87
CA GLU A 201 8.41 3.42 6.22
C GLU A 201 6.89 3.22 6.23
N LEU A 202 6.15 4.10 5.57
CA LEU A 202 4.70 3.94 5.40
C LEU A 202 4.37 2.70 4.54
N LEU A 203 5.12 2.47 3.47
CA LEU A 203 4.97 1.31 2.59
C LEU A 203 5.13 0.00 3.37
N ASP A 204 6.18 -0.10 4.20
CA ASP A 204 6.40 -1.28 5.03
C ASP A 204 5.32 -1.43 6.11
N ARG A 205 4.82 -0.34 6.68
CA ARG A 205 3.68 -0.38 7.61
C ARG A 205 2.40 -0.88 6.94
N ILE A 206 2.07 -0.38 5.74
CA ILE A 206 0.88 -0.79 4.99
C ILE A 206 0.91 -2.28 4.63
N LYS A 207 2.09 -2.82 4.26
CA LYS A 207 2.24 -4.25 3.95
C LYS A 207 1.91 -5.16 5.14
N ARG A 208 2.20 -4.71 6.36
CA ARG A 208 1.99 -5.48 7.60
C ARG A 208 0.64 -5.23 8.26
N SER A 209 0.01 -4.09 7.97
CA SER A 209 -1.29 -3.75 8.52
C SER A 209 -2.36 -4.73 8.06
N ASP A 210 -3.30 -5.03 8.95
CA ASP A 210 -4.53 -5.78 8.65
C ASP A 210 -5.58 -4.94 7.89
N VAL A 211 -5.28 -3.67 7.62
CA VAL A 211 -6.12 -2.73 6.86
C VAL A 211 -5.78 -2.82 5.36
N MET A 212 -6.83 -2.94 4.54
CA MET A 212 -6.71 -2.88 3.08
C MET A 212 -6.76 -1.41 2.62
N LEU A 213 -5.77 -0.97 1.87
CA LEU A 213 -5.71 0.39 1.33
C LEU A 213 -6.18 0.39 -0.12
N HIS A 214 -7.18 1.22 -0.41
CA HIS A 214 -7.63 1.58 -1.76
C HIS A 214 -7.38 3.07 -1.99
N SER A 215 -7.32 3.48 -3.26
CA SER A 215 -7.24 4.90 -3.59
C SER A 215 -8.04 5.26 -4.83
N LEU A 216 -8.65 6.46 -4.76
CA LEU A 216 -9.19 7.17 -5.89
C LEU A 216 -8.35 8.43 -6.12
N GLY A 217 -7.46 8.34 -7.08
CA GLY A 217 -6.63 9.45 -7.54
C GLY A 217 -7.40 10.37 -8.49
N MET A 218 -7.17 11.68 -8.37
CA MET A 218 -7.73 12.71 -9.24
C MET A 218 -6.61 13.60 -9.79
N GLY A 219 -6.91 14.34 -10.86
CA GLY A 219 -5.94 15.25 -11.47
C GLY A 219 -4.97 14.56 -12.43
N SER A 220 -3.83 15.21 -12.70
CA SER A 220 -2.95 14.86 -13.81
C SER A 220 -1.47 14.67 -13.44
N ASP A 221 -1.10 14.77 -12.16
CA ASP A 221 0.28 14.48 -11.74
C ASP A 221 0.50 12.96 -11.69
N ALA A 222 0.90 12.40 -12.84
CA ALA A 222 1.11 10.96 -12.99
C ALA A 222 2.12 10.38 -12.00
N ALA A 223 3.16 11.13 -11.62
CA ALA A 223 4.19 10.64 -10.71
C ALA A 223 3.70 10.58 -9.26
N ALA A 224 2.85 11.54 -8.86
CA ALA A 224 2.21 11.52 -7.55
C ALA A 224 1.20 10.36 -7.45
N LEU A 225 0.38 10.20 -8.50
CA LEU A 225 -0.60 9.12 -8.60
C LEU A 225 0.05 7.73 -8.63
N GLU A 226 1.15 7.56 -9.37
CA GLU A 226 1.92 6.31 -9.42
C GLU A 226 2.41 5.90 -8.02
N LYS A 227 2.96 6.84 -7.24
CA LYS A 227 3.40 6.56 -5.85
C LYS A 227 2.24 6.20 -4.93
N LEU A 228 1.09 6.86 -5.07
CA LEU A 228 -0.12 6.47 -4.33
C LEU A 228 -0.56 5.06 -4.72
N GLY A 229 -0.44 4.71 -6.00
CA GLY A 229 -0.64 3.37 -6.53
C GLY A 229 0.27 2.34 -5.87
N GLU A 230 1.57 2.61 -5.76
CA GLU A 230 2.52 1.71 -5.10
C GLU A 230 2.14 1.39 -3.64
N LEU A 231 1.70 2.39 -2.87
CA LEU A 231 1.21 2.18 -1.49
C LEU A 231 -0.04 1.30 -1.46
N THR A 232 -0.96 1.57 -2.39
CA THR A 232 -2.25 0.88 -2.53
C THR A 232 -2.05 -0.60 -2.89
N GLU A 233 -1.19 -0.87 -3.87
CA GLU A 233 -0.83 -2.20 -4.36
C GLU A 233 -0.04 -3.02 -3.34
N ALA A 234 0.82 -2.39 -2.55
CA ALA A 234 1.53 -3.06 -1.45
C ALA A 234 0.56 -3.64 -0.41
N SER A 235 -0.63 -3.04 -0.34
CA SER A 235 -1.75 -3.47 0.46
C SER A 235 -2.64 -4.51 -0.26
N GLY A 236 -2.37 -4.87 -1.51
CA GLY A 236 -3.25 -5.71 -2.32
C GLY A 236 -4.62 -5.07 -2.63
N GLY A 237 -4.78 -3.78 -2.34
CA GLY A 237 -5.98 -3.03 -2.68
C GLY A 237 -5.90 -2.41 -4.07
N MET A 238 -6.87 -1.56 -4.37
CA MET A 238 -7.13 -1.10 -5.73
C MET A 238 -6.83 0.39 -5.88
N HIS A 239 -5.91 0.71 -6.78
CA HIS A 239 -5.62 2.08 -7.18
C HIS A 239 -6.39 2.40 -8.46
N GLN A 240 -7.18 3.46 -8.42
CA GLN A 240 -7.99 3.91 -9.53
C GLN A 240 -7.78 5.40 -9.75
N VAL A 241 -7.76 5.85 -11.00
CA VAL A 241 -7.62 7.28 -11.34
C VAL A 241 -8.88 7.72 -12.07
N ALA A 242 -9.61 8.64 -11.46
CA ALA A 242 -10.81 9.22 -12.05
C ALA A 242 -10.46 10.15 -13.21
N GLY A 243 -11.17 10.02 -14.33
CA GLY A 243 -10.89 10.80 -15.53
C GLY A 243 -11.79 10.40 -16.70
N GLU A 244 -11.39 10.73 -17.93
CA GLU A 244 -12.20 10.44 -19.13
C GLU A 244 -12.42 8.94 -19.36
N SER A 245 -11.46 8.10 -18.95
CA SER A 245 -11.51 6.65 -19.15
C SER A 245 -12.21 5.89 -18.03
N LEU A 246 -12.35 6.48 -16.85
CA LEU A 246 -12.92 5.83 -15.67
C LEU A 246 -13.79 6.83 -14.91
N ALA A 247 -15.09 6.61 -14.97
CA ALA A 247 -16.05 7.40 -14.21
C ALA A 247 -15.95 7.10 -12.71
N PRO A 248 -16.10 8.10 -11.83
CA PRO A 248 -16.04 7.89 -10.37
C PRO A 248 -17.06 6.86 -9.87
N ALA A 249 -18.27 6.82 -10.44
CA ALA A 249 -19.27 5.81 -10.09
C ALA A 249 -18.80 4.38 -10.43
N ALA A 250 -18.23 4.18 -11.63
CA ALA A 250 -17.71 2.87 -12.03
C ALA A 250 -16.56 2.42 -11.11
N ALA A 251 -15.71 3.36 -10.70
CA ALA A 251 -14.62 3.06 -9.76
C ALA A 251 -15.14 2.60 -8.38
N ALA A 252 -16.24 3.19 -7.91
CA ALA A 252 -16.88 2.78 -6.67
C ALA A 252 -17.51 1.39 -6.76
N ASP A 253 -18.14 1.06 -7.89
CA ASP A 253 -18.69 -0.28 -8.15
C ASP A 253 -17.60 -1.35 -8.13
N GLU A 254 -16.50 -1.10 -8.85
CA GLU A 254 -15.37 -2.04 -8.93
C GLU A 254 -14.73 -2.27 -7.55
N LEU A 255 -14.57 -1.22 -6.76
CA LEU A 255 -14.04 -1.34 -5.39
C LEU A 255 -14.96 -2.18 -4.49
N SER A 256 -16.26 -1.89 -4.51
CA SER A 256 -17.24 -2.62 -3.70
C SER A 256 -17.33 -4.09 -4.12
N GLU A 257 -17.31 -4.38 -5.42
CA GLU A 257 -17.30 -5.74 -5.95
C GLU A 257 -16.03 -6.48 -5.52
N ALA A 258 -14.85 -5.89 -5.76
CA ALA A 258 -13.57 -6.52 -5.40
C ALA A 258 -13.46 -6.85 -3.91
N GLY A 259 -13.84 -5.94 -3.02
CA GLY A 259 -13.83 -6.21 -1.58
C GLY A 259 -14.86 -7.28 -1.16
N GLY A 260 -16.04 -7.25 -1.78
CA GLY A 260 -17.13 -8.17 -1.46
C GLY A 260 -16.95 -9.60 -1.98
N GLU A 261 -16.18 -9.78 -3.07
CA GLU A 261 -15.86 -11.07 -3.68
C GLU A 261 -14.65 -11.77 -3.05
N LEU A 262 -13.84 -11.08 -2.24
CA LEU A 262 -12.77 -11.72 -1.50
C LEU A 262 -13.31 -12.91 -0.70
N MET A 263 -12.60 -14.03 -0.77
CA MET A 263 -12.92 -15.19 0.03
C MET A 263 -12.29 -15.03 1.41
N VAL A 264 -13.01 -15.39 2.46
CA VAL A 264 -12.55 -15.30 3.84
C VAL A 264 -12.67 -16.63 4.54
N VAL A 265 -11.67 -16.96 5.36
CA VAL A 265 -11.66 -18.17 6.20
C VAL A 265 -10.81 -17.96 7.46
N GLY A 266 -11.25 -18.55 8.57
CA GLY A 266 -10.55 -18.59 9.85
C GLY A 266 -9.92 -19.95 10.15
N PHE A 267 -8.82 -19.95 10.91
CA PHE A 267 -8.14 -21.14 11.43
C PHE A 267 -7.88 -20.98 12.93
N ASP A 268 -8.31 -21.95 13.73
CA ASP A 268 -8.07 -21.95 15.18
C ASP A 268 -6.60 -22.26 15.46
N LEU A 269 -5.90 -21.31 16.08
CA LEU A 269 -4.48 -21.42 16.41
C LEU A 269 -4.23 -22.07 17.78
N THR A 270 -5.23 -22.70 18.40
CA THR A 270 -5.06 -23.41 19.68
C THR A 270 -3.90 -24.41 19.60
N GLY A 271 -2.88 -24.21 20.45
CA GLY A 271 -1.68 -25.03 20.49
C GLY A 271 -0.60 -24.64 19.47
N CYS A 272 -0.73 -23.50 18.80
CA CYS A 272 0.36 -22.94 18.00
C CYS A 272 1.57 -22.64 18.89
N ALA A 273 2.74 -23.14 18.49
CA ALA A 273 4.01 -22.89 19.18
C ALA A 273 4.80 -21.73 18.58
N ALA A 274 4.37 -21.20 17.42
CA ALA A 274 4.96 -20.02 16.79
C ALA A 274 4.40 -18.75 17.42
N SER A 275 5.25 -17.72 17.52
CA SER A 275 4.91 -16.40 18.04
C SER A 275 5.97 -15.40 17.60
N GLY A 276 5.59 -14.17 17.31
CA GLY A 276 6.50 -13.12 16.86
C GLY A 276 5.97 -12.39 15.63
N GLU A 277 6.79 -11.48 15.13
CA GLU A 277 6.49 -10.72 13.91
C GLU A 277 6.90 -11.49 12.65
N ASP A 278 6.16 -11.28 11.56
CA ASP A 278 6.49 -11.75 10.20
C ASP A 278 6.63 -13.28 10.06
N GLU A 279 5.80 -14.05 10.78
CA GLU A 279 5.81 -15.51 10.72
C GLU A 279 5.22 -16.03 9.38
N PRO A 280 5.94 -16.88 8.64
CA PRO A 280 5.49 -17.37 7.35
C PRO A 280 4.35 -18.38 7.49
N VAL A 281 3.29 -18.16 6.73
CA VAL A 281 2.11 -19.01 6.65
C VAL A 281 1.87 -19.45 5.21
N SER A 282 1.65 -20.75 5.02
CA SER A 282 1.19 -21.27 3.73
C SER A 282 -0.25 -21.77 3.83
N PHE A 283 -1.07 -21.41 2.85
CA PHE A 283 -2.46 -21.86 2.71
C PHE A 283 -2.55 -22.87 1.57
N THR A 284 -3.23 -23.97 1.82
CA THR A 284 -3.46 -25.03 0.82
C THR A 284 -4.96 -25.16 0.57
N PHE A 285 -5.35 -25.09 -0.71
CA PHE A 285 -6.74 -25.22 -1.15
C PHE A 285 -6.88 -26.53 -1.95
N ALA A 286 -7.83 -27.38 -1.58
CA ALA A 286 -8.01 -28.70 -2.17
C ALA A 286 -9.49 -29.02 -2.44
N SER A 287 -9.73 -29.88 -3.44
CA SER A 287 -11.04 -30.42 -3.80
C SER A 287 -10.99 -31.95 -3.82
N GLY A 288 -11.76 -32.59 -2.95
CA GLY A 288 -11.80 -34.05 -2.83
C GLY A 288 -10.42 -34.69 -2.57
N GLY A 289 -9.57 -34.02 -1.78
CA GLY A 289 -8.19 -34.46 -1.49
C GLY A 289 -7.16 -34.17 -2.59
N THR A 290 -7.58 -33.56 -3.72
CA THR A 290 -6.66 -33.12 -4.77
C THR A 290 -6.30 -31.65 -4.55
N LEU A 291 -5.00 -31.35 -4.52
CA LEU A 291 -4.49 -29.98 -4.44
C LEU A 291 -4.96 -29.17 -5.65
N LEU A 292 -5.58 -28.01 -5.39
CA LEU A 292 -5.94 -27.02 -6.40
C LEU A 292 -4.83 -25.99 -6.55
N CYS A 293 -4.52 -25.28 -5.47
CA CYS A 293 -3.53 -24.20 -5.45
C CYS A 293 -2.99 -23.98 -4.03
N LYS A 294 -1.96 -23.14 -3.93
CA LYS A 294 -1.35 -22.70 -2.68
C LYS A 294 -1.18 -21.19 -2.68
N GLY A 295 -1.28 -20.60 -1.50
CA GLY A 295 -0.93 -19.20 -1.24
C GLY A 295 0.08 -19.12 -0.10
N GLU A 296 0.87 -18.06 -0.07
CA GLU A 296 1.84 -17.78 0.99
C GLU A 296 1.67 -16.33 1.45
N ALA A 297 1.85 -16.11 2.75
CA ALA A 297 1.82 -14.80 3.38
C ALA A 297 2.69 -14.82 4.64
N ASN A 298 2.89 -13.66 5.25
CA ASN A 298 3.45 -13.55 6.59
C ASN A 298 2.40 -12.93 7.52
N VAL A 299 2.50 -13.22 8.81
CA VAL A 299 1.58 -12.69 9.82
C VAL A 299 2.30 -12.48 11.15
N ASP A 300 1.90 -11.44 11.87
CA ASP A 300 2.32 -11.26 13.25
C ASP A 300 1.45 -12.14 14.16
N ILE A 301 2.08 -13.04 14.93
CA ILE A 301 1.42 -13.95 15.86
C ILE A 301 1.68 -13.49 17.29
N PRO A 302 0.65 -13.06 18.04
CA PRO A 302 0.82 -12.57 19.40
C PRO A 302 1.39 -13.65 20.32
N LEU A 303 2.22 -13.23 21.28
CA LEU A 303 2.76 -14.13 22.29
C LEU A 303 1.62 -14.67 23.16
N SER A 304 1.57 -16.00 23.32
CA SER A 304 0.58 -16.67 24.17
C SER A 304 0.76 -16.20 25.62
N GLY A 305 0.00 -15.19 26.04
CA GLY A 305 0.13 -14.56 27.36
C GLY A 305 -0.30 -13.09 27.42
N GLU A 306 -0.38 -12.40 26.28
CA GLU A 306 -1.00 -11.08 26.21
C GLU A 306 -2.49 -11.23 25.93
N ALA A 307 -3.22 -11.69 26.96
CA ALA A 307 -4.62 -11.30 27.03
C ALA A 307 -4.64 -9.77 27.04
N GLN A 308 -5.25 -9.16 26.03
CA GLN A 308 -5.65 -7.75 26.09
C GLN A 308 -6.35 -7.57 27.43
N ALA A 309 -5.75 -6.79 28.32
CA ALA A 309 -6.33 -6.43 29.59
C ALA A 309 -7.46 -5.42 29.32
N GLU A 310 -8.58 -5.92 28.83
CA GLU A 310 -9.86 -5.22 28.92
C GLU A 310 -10.58 -5.69 30.18
N GLY A 311 -10.88 -4.72 31.04
CA GLY A 311 -11.69 -4.91 32.23
C GLY A 311 -11.08 -4.27 33.45
N GLU A 312 -11.18 -2.94 33.57
CA GLU A 312 -11.26 -2.29 34.87
C GLU A 312 -12.48 -2.86 35.62
N SER A 313 -12.30 -3.98 36.31
CA SER A 313 -13.16 -4.33 37.42
C SER A 313 -12.78 -3.44 38.59
N GLN A 314 -13.61 -2.41 38.79
CA GLN A 314 -13.69 -1.65 40.03
C GLN A 314 -13.71 -2.62 41.21
N THR A 315 -12.61 -2.66 41.96
CA THR A 315 -12.57 -3.31 43.27
C THR A 315 -12.78 -2.24 44.31
N GLU A 316 -13.99 -2.18 44.88
CA GLU A 316 -14.16 -1.57 46.20
C GLU A 316 -13.60 -2.51 47.29
N PRO A 317 -12.97 -1.96 48.35
CA PRO A 317 -12.24 -2.74 49.33
C PRO A 317 -13.18 -3.21 50.45
N SER A 318 -12.97 -4.44 50.93
CA SER A 318 -13.36 -4.82 52.29
C SER A 318 -12.25 -5.60 52.97
N ALA A 319 -11.99 -5.18 54.21
CA ALA A 319 -10.83 -5.49 55.02
C ALA A 319 -11.07 -6.67 55.99
N GLU A 320 -9.93 -7.20 56.46
CA GLU A 320 -9.69 -7.99 57.70
C GLU A 320 -10.29 -9.41 57.82
N GLY A 321 -9.55 -10.45 58.23
CA GLY A 321 -8.17 -10.54 58.69
C GLY A 321 -7.68 -11.98 58.98
N THR A 322 -6.35 -12.15 58.87
CA THR A 322 -5.38 -12.88 59.72
C THR A 322 -5.53 -14.40 60.07
N PRO A 323 -4.46 -15.11 60.53
CA PRO A 323 -3.88 -16.24 59.81
C PRO A 323 -3.69 -17.53 60.67
N SER A 324 -3.21 -18.63 60.09
CA SER A 324 -2.53 -19.78 60.75
C SER A 324 -2.00 -20.68 59.62
N ASP A 325 -0.71 -20.77 59.31
CA ASP A 325 0.44 -21.37 60.00
C ASP A 325 0.43 -22.91 60.08
N SER A 326 1.65 -23.45 59.91
CA SER A 326 2.15 -24.79 60.22
C SER A 326 2.11 -25.91 59.14
N SER A 327 3.31 -26.12 58.53
CA SER A 327 4.17 -27.34 58.55
C SER A 327 3.54 -28.72 58.28
N GLN A 328 4.20 -29.75 57.71
CA GLN A 328 5.61 -30.08 57.51
C GLN A 328 5.70 -31.32 56.58
N SER A 329 6.84 -31.45 55.87
CA SER A 329 7.68 -32.66 55.74
C SER A 329 7.05 -34.05 55.59
N SER A 330 7.52 -34.81 54.59
CA SER A 330 8.26 -36.07 54.81
C SER A 330 8.99 -36.53 53.54
N GLN A 331 10.29 -36.79 53.70
CA GLN A 331 11.18 -37.52 52.80
C GLN A 331 10.87 -39.03 52.81
N GLU A 332 11.30 -39.74 51.77
CA GLU A 332 12.08 -41.00 51.86
C GLU A 332 12.58 -41.36 50.44
N THR A 333 13.87 -41.20 50.09
CA THR A 333 15.01 -42.15 50.15
C THR A 333 14.78 -43.56 49.60
N SER A 334 15.52 -43.91 48.54
CA SER A 334 16.50 -45.03 48.44
C SER A 334 17.00 -45.07 46.98
N GLU A 335 18.29 -44.86 46.69
CA GLU A 335 19.39 -45.86 46.70
C GLU A 335 19.07 -47.07 45.80
N ASN A 336 19.91 -47.59 44.89
CA ASN A 336 21.35 -47.48 44.67
C ASN A 336 21.72 -48.12 43.30
N SER A 337 22.97 -47.87 42.86
CA SER A 337 23.84 -48.70 42.00
C SER A 337 23.41 -49.07 40.56
N ALA A 338 24.28 -49.37 39.59
CA ALA A 338 25.68 -49.08 39.26
C ALA A 338 26.00 -49.90 37.99
N LEU A 339 26.67 -49.26 37.02
CA LEU A 339 27.75 -49.79 36.16
C LEU A 339 27.53 -50.98 35.17
N GLN A 340 27.92 -50.64 33.93
CA GLN A 340 28.87 -51.34 33.04
C GLN A 340 28.39 -52.25 31.89
N SER A 341 28.72 -51.75 30.68
CA SER A 341 29.58 -52.35 29.64
C SER A 341 29.14 -53.62 28.90
N GLY A 342 29.23 -53.55 27.57
CA GLY A 342 29.31 -54.76 26.74
C GLY A 342 29.09 -54.53 25.25
N SER A 343 30.18 -54.26 24.54
CA SER A 343 30.33 -54.32 23.08
C SER A 343 30.00 -55.71 22.49
N GLY A 344 29.53 -55.75 21.25
CA GLY A 344 29.51 -56.97 20.44
C GLY A 344 29.13 -56.73 18.97
N GLU A 345 30.12 -56.58 18.10
CA GLU A 345 29.98 -56.81 16.65
C GLU A 345 29.92 -58.32 16.37
N THR A 346 29.09 -58.77 15.41
CA THR A 346 29.57 -59.61 14.29
C THR A 346 28.56 -59.68 13.13
N LYS A 347 29.13 -59.86 11.93
CA LYS A 347 28.59 -59.75 10.57
C LYS A 347 27.95 -61.05 10.03
N SER A 348 27.05 -60.90 9.05
CA SER A 348 26.98 -61.70 7.80
C SER A 348 26.03 -60.97 6.82
N ALA A 349 26.46 -60.34 5.71
CA ALA A 349 26.82 -60.92 4.39
C ALA A 349 25.73 -61.86 3.82
N ALA A 350 25.25 -61.80 2.57
CA ALA A 350 25.39 -60.89 1.43
C ALA A 350 24.40 -61.37 0.35
N ALA A 351 23.84 -60.49 -0.49
CA ALA A 351 23.57 -60.78 -1.91
C ALA A 351 23.20 -59.48 -2.66
N ARG A 352 23.76 -59.36 -3.86
CA ARG A 352 23.95 -58.17 -4.69
C ARG A 352 23.18 -58.40 -5.99
N GLU A 353 22.59 -57.36 -6.60
CA GLU A 353 22.82 -57.01 -8.02
C GLU A 353 22.17 -55.66 -8.44
N LYS A 354 23.02 -54.83 -9.08
CA LYS A 354 22.83 -53.82 -10.15
C LYS A 354 21.83 -52.67 -9.89
N GLY A 355 22.20 -51.38 -9.81
CA GLY A 355 23.16 -50.57 -10.59
C GLY A 355 22.48 -50.09 -11.89
N GLY A 356 22.34 -48.80 -12.22
CA GLY A 356 22.56 -47.52 -11.56
C GLY A 356 21.84 -46.43 -12.38
N ASP A 357 21.59 -45.25 -11.78
CA ASP A 357 21.56 -43.92 -12.41
C ASP A 357 21.09 -42.89 -11.37
N VAL A 358 22.06 -42.32 -10.64
CA VAL A 358 21.85 -41.13 -9.79
C VAL A 358 22.95 -40.13 -10.13
N TRP A 359 22.70 -39.30 -11.14
CA TRP A 359 23.49 -38.10 -11.43
C TRP A 359 22.60 -37.00 -12.00
N ILE A 360 21.56 -36.57 -11.27
CA ILE A 360 20.93 -35.24 -11.48
C ILE A 360 20.62 -34.52 -10.15
N ALA A 361 20.53 -35.21 -9.01
CA ALA A 361 20.15 -34.57 -7.74
C ALA A 361 21.27 -33.76 -7.04
N ALA A 362 22.55 -33.96 -7.37
CA ALA A 362 23.66 -33.26 -6.70
C ALA A 362 23.94 -31.85 -7.27
N GLY A 363 23.50 -31.55 -8.49
CA GLY A 363 23.75 -30.26 -9.13
C GLY A 363 22.86 -29.13 -8.60
N VAL A 364 21.60 -29.43 -8.27
CA VAL A 364 20.62 -28.42 -7.85
C VAL A 364 20.88 -27.92 -6.43
N ALA A 365 21.28 -28.82 -5.52
CA ALA A 365 21.61 -28.46 -4.14
C ALA A 365 22.87 -27.58 -4.05
N ALA A 366 23.87 -27.84 -4.89
CA ALA A 366 25.09 -27.03 -4.95
C ALA A 366 24.83 -25.62 -5.49
N VAL A 367 23.96 -25.49 -6.50
CA VAL A 367 23.57 -24.18 -7.06
C VAL A 367 22.74 -23.37 -6.05
N LEU A 368 21.80 -24.00 -5.34
CA LEU A 368 21.04 -23.33 -4.27
C LEU A 368 21.94 -22.88 -3.12
N ALA A 369 22.91 -23.69 -2.70
CA ALA A 369 23.86 -23.30 -1.68
C ALA A 369 24.73 -22.11 -2.13
N ILE A 370 25.17 -22.08 -3.40
CA ILE A 370 25.94 -20.96 -3.95
C ILE A 370 25.08 -19.68 -4.03
N ILE A 371 23.79 -19.79 -4.40
CA ILE A 371 22.87 -18.65 -4.43
C ILE A 371 22.63 -18.11 -3.01
N ILE A 372 22.44 -18.97 -2.02
CA ILE A 372 22.27 -18.57 -0.62
C ILE A 372 23.55 -17.90 -0.09
N ILE A 373 24.73 -18.46 -0.41
CA ILE A 373 26.01 -17.86 -0.03
C ILE A 373 26.21 -16.50 -0.71
N LEU A 374 25.90 -16.37 -2.01
CA LEU A 374 25.96 -15.09 -2.72
C LEU A 374 24.95 -14.07 -2.16
N TYR A 375 23.75 -14.52 -1.79
CA TYR A 375 22.73 -13.69 -1.15
C TYR A 375 23.18 -13.21 0.22
N LEU A 376 23.76 -14.08 1.05
CA LEU A 376 24.31 -13.72 2.37
C LEU A 376 25.54 -12.81 2.26
N ILE A 377 26.41 -13.01 1.28
CA ILE A 377 27.56 -12.13 1.00
C ILE A 377 27.07 -10.75 0.53
N ASN A 378 26.05 -10.68 -0.34
CA ASN A 378 25.44 -9.42 -0.77
C ASN A 378 24.71 -8.71 0.38
N ARG A 379 24.03 -9.45 1.28
CA ARG A 379 23.40 -8.90 2.49
C ARG A 379 24.44 -8.30 3.43
N ARG A 380 25.57 -8.99 3.65
CA ARG A 380 26.70 -8.46 4.43
C ARG A 380 27.34 -7.23 3.78
N LYS A 381 27.55 -7.22 2.46
CA LYS A 381 28.06 -6.03 1.75
C LYS A 381 27.07 -4.86 1.76
N ARG A 382 25.76 -5.11 1.80
CA ARG A 382 24.72 -4.07 2.03
C ARG A 382 24.77 -3.56 3.47
N ALA A 383 24.87 -4.45 4.47
CA ALA A 383 25.00 -4.07 5.87
C ALA A 383 26.28 -3.26 6.17
N GLU A 384 27.39 -3.58 5.50
CA GLU A 384 28.65 -2.83 5.61
C GLU A 384 28.61 -1.49 4.84
N ARG A 385 27.82 -1.35 3.76
CA ARG A 385 27.56 -0.04 3.12
C ARG A 385 26.68 0.88 3.96
N ILE A 386 25.84 0.34 4.83
CA ILE A 386 24.92 1.10 5.69
C ILE A 386 25.66 1.72 6.89
N GLN A 387 26.86 1.22 7.25
CA GLN A 387 27.68 1.80 8.32
C GLN A 387 28.65 2.89 7.83
N THR A 388 28.18 3.80 6.98
CA THR A 388 28.87 5.10 6.85
C THR A 388 28.32 5.99 7.96
N PRO A 389 29.14 6.58 8.85
CA PRO A 389 28.62 7.43 9.91
C PRO A 389 27.80 8.56 9.28
N LEU A 390 26.53 8.68 9.66
CA LEU A 390 25.70 9.84 9.35
C LEU A 390 26.46 11.09 9.79
N GLN A 391 27.08 11.79 8.83
CA GLN A 391 27.49 13.16 9.06
C GLN A 391 26.21 13.93 9.38
N LYS A 392 26.09 14.40 10.64
CA LYS A 392 25.16 15.44 11.03
C LYS A 392 25.44 16.66 10.15
N ILE A 393 24.71 16.78 9.06
CA ILE A 393 24.58 18.04 8.33
C ILE A 393 23.73 18.94 9.24
N PRO A 394 24.21 20.13 9.64
CA PRO A 394 23.40 21.08 10.38
C PRO A 394 22.16 21.42 9.54
N LYS A 395 20.96 21.10 10.06
CA LYS A 395 19.69 21.46 9.46
C LYS A 395 19.38 22.92 9.82
N GLU A 396 19.82 23.84 8.98
CA GLU A 396 19.15 25.14 8.85
C GLU A 396 18.15 25.01 7.70
N TYR A 397 16.86 25.05 8.05
CA TYR A 397 15.77 25.07 7.09
C TYR A 397 15.57 26.52 6.61
N PRO A 398 15.61 26.81 5.30
CA PRO A 398 15.30 28.15 4.84
C PRO A 398 13.78 28.40 4.97
N GLU A 399 13.40 29.47 5.66
CA GLU A 399 12.03 30.02 5.68
C GLU A 399 11.60 30.38 4.24
N GLY A 400 10.71 29.62 3.60
CA GLY A 400 10.22 29.93 2.25
C GLY A 400 9.14 28.98 1.71
N ILE A 401 8.35 29.46 0.73
CA ILE A 401 7.29 28.69 0.06
C ILE A 401 7.93 27.82 -1.03
N PHE A 402 7.59 26.52 -1.09
CA PHE A 402 8.03 25.68 -2.18
C PHE A 402 7.25 26.01 -3.47
N VAL A 403 7.97 26.20 -4.57
CA VAL A 403 7.40 26.59 -5.86
C VAL A 403 7.89 25.61 -6.92
N ARG A 404 6.95 24.94 -7.59
CA ARG A 404 7.22 24.11 -8.78
C ARG A 404 6.73 24.83 -10.03
N LEU A 405 7.55 24.79 -11.07
CA LEU A 405 7.18 25.29 -12.39
C LEU A 405 6.55 24.16 -13.22
N ASP A 406 5.33 24.40 -13.65
CA ASP A 406 4.69 23.63 -14.70
C ASP A 406 4.88 24.38 -16.03
N ASP A 407 5.39 23.66 -17.03
CA ASP A 407 5.88 24.18 -18.30
C ASP A 407 5.20 23.44 -19.44
N PRO A 408 3.93 23.79 -19.72
CA PRO A 408 3.13 23.09 -20.71
C PRO A 408 3.69 23.25 -22.13
N ASP A 409 4.43 24.33 -22.40
CA ASP A 409 4.97 24.66 -23.71
C ASP A 409 6.43 24.17 -23.91
N GLY A 410 7.06 23.62 -22.87
CA GLY A 410 8.43 23.07 -22.92
C GLY A 410 9.53 24.12 -23.09
N ILE A 411 9.28 25.33 -22.58
CA ILE A 411 10.05 26.55 -22.87
C ILE A 411 11.13 26.88 -21.84
N LEU A 412 11.13 26.20 -20.68
CA LEU A 412 12.13 26.39 -19.63
C LEU A 412 13.44 25.72 -20.01
N ILE A 413 14.51 26.52 -20.16
CA ILE A 413 15.88 25.99 -20.27
C ILE A 413 16.37 25.48 -18.91
N SER A 414 15.84 26.04 -17.81
CA SER A 414 16.26 25.69 -16.46
C SER A 414 15.99 24.21 -16.17
N ARG A 415 17.06 23.44 -15.92
CA ARG A 415 16.96 22.04 -15.45
C ARG A 415 16.27 21.93 -14.10
N ARG A 416 16.30 23.01 -13.32
CA ARG A 416 15.63 23.14 -12.04
C ARG A 416 14.22 23.67 -12.28
N LYS A 417 13.22 22.86 -11.92
CA LYS A 417 11.80 23.24 -11.94
C LYS A 417 11.22 23.47 -10.55
N GLU A 418 12.03 23.32 -9.51
CA GLU A 418 11.60 23.35 -8.11
C GLU A 418 12.46 24.34 -7.32
N PHE A 419 11.81 25.26 -6.62
CA PHE A 419 12.43 26.37 -5.92
C PHE A 419 11.86 26.48 -4.51
N SER A 420 12.66 26.99 -3.58
CA SER A 420 12.14 27.50 -2.32
C SER A 420 12.18 29.02 -2.40
N LEU A 421 11.01 29.62 -2.54
CA LEU A 421 10.83 31.05 -2.59
C LEU A 421 10.95 31.59 -1.16
N THR A 422 12.14 32.06 -0.80
CA THR A 422 12.44 32.64 0.51
C THR A 422 12.44 34.17 0.47
N LYS A 423 12.76 34.75 -0.71
CA LYS A 423 12.79 36.19 -0.97
C LYS A 423 12.20 36.51 -2.33
N GLU A 424 12.99 36.40 -3.39
CA GLU A 424 12.55 36.58 -4.77
C GLU A 424 13.23 35.56 -5.70
N LEU A 425 12.51 35.17 -6.75
CA LEU A 425 13.00 34.45 -7.91
C LEU A 425 12.95 35.38 -9.11
N ILE A 426 13.97 35.34 -9.95
CA ILE A 426 14.07 36.16 -11.15
C ILE A 426 13.88 35.27 -12.38
N ALA A 427 12.99 35.68 -13.28
CA ALA A 427 12.80 35.04 -14.57
C ALA A 427 13.30 35.93 -15.71
N GLY A 428 14.00 35.37 -16.69
CA GLY A 428 14.50 36.11 -17.84
C GLY A 428 15.33 35.25 -18.81
N GLY A 429 15.91 35.90 -19.82
CA GLY A 429 16.71 35.23 -20.86
C GLY A 429 18.18 34.96 -20.48
N SER A 430 18.65 35.46 -19.33
CA SER A 430 20.02 35.18 -18.86
C SER A 430 20.09 33.87 -18.08
N ASP A 431 21.20 33.16 -18.25
CA ASP A 431 21.62 32.01 -17.45
C ASP A 431 21.83 32.30 -15.94
N SER A 432 21.95 33.58 -15.56
CA SER A 432 22.03 34.03 -14.17
C SER A 432 20.68 34.17 -13.46
N CYS A 433 19.57 33.98 -14.19
CA CYS A 433 18.23 33.97 -13.61
C CYS A 433 17.91 32.63 -12.94
N ASP A 434 17.05 32.67 -11.93
CA ASP A 434 16.54 31.46 -11.29
C ASP A 434 15.68 30.65 -12.27
N ILE A 435 14.90 31.35 -13.11
CA ILE A 435 14.07 30.78 -14.17
C ILE A 435 14.58 31.30 -15.51
N VAL A 436 15.16 30.41 -16.31
CA VAL A 436 15.79 30.75 -17.60
C VAL A 436 14.84 30.40 -18.74
N LEU A 437 14.44 31.42 -19.50
CA LEU A 437 13.49 31.32 -20.61
C LEU A 437 14.24 31.25 -21.95
N SER A 438 13.72 30.46 -22.89
CA SER A 438 14.47 30.06 -24.10
C SER A 438 14.47 31.04 -25.27
N GLU A 439 13.67 32.11 -25.24
CA GLU A 439 13.60 33.04 -26.37
C GLU A 439 14.57 34.21 -26.30
N GLU A 440 15.20 34.47 -27.45
CA GLU A 440 16.16 35.54 -27.69
C GLU A 440 15.59 36.96 -27.48
N LYS A 441 14.26 37.11 -27.51
CA LYS A 441 13.57 38.40 -27.31
C LYS A 441 13.29 38.72 -25.85
N ILE A 442 13.53 37.79 -24.93
CA ILE A 442 13.26 38.00 -23.51
C ILE A 442 14.42 38.76 -22.87
N PRO A 443 14.15 39.87 -22.15
CA PRO A 443 15.20 40.61 -21.45
C PRO A 443 15.98 39.72 -20.47
N PRO A 444 17.27 40.01 -20.21
CA PRO A 444 18.09 39.24 -19.27
C PRO A 444 17.43 39.03 -17.91
N ARG A 445 16.72 40.04 -17.40
CA ARG A 445 15.83 39.97 -16.22
C ARG A 445 14.48 40.55 -16.61
N ALA A 446 13.48 39.70 -16.80
CA ALA A 446 12.18 40.07 -17.34
C ALA A 446 11.17 40.40 -16.24
N LEU A 447 11.08 39.54 -15.22
CA LEU A 447 10.21 39.72 -14.07
C LEU A 447 10.83 39.16 -12.80
N ARG A 448 10.23 39.50 -11.66
CA ARG A 448 10.50 38.87 -10.37
C ARG A 448 9.23 38.27 -9.78
N ILE A 449 9.39 37.15 -9.09
CA ILE A 449 8.37 36.49 -8.29
C ILE A 449 8.83 36.55 -6.84
N PHE A 450 8.02 37.03 -5.91
CA PHE A 450 8.46 37.27 -4.53
C PHE A 450 7.35 37.04 -3.52
N ILE A 451 7.71 36.80 -2.26
CA ILE A 451 6.75 36.71 -1.15
C ILE A 451 6.73 38.02 -0.39
N GLU A 452 5.55 38.51 -0.09
CA GLU A 452 5.34 39.59 0.86
C GLU A 452 4.01 39.36 1.58
N ASN A 453 3.98 39.50 2.91
CA ASN A 453 2.78 39.27 3.73
C ASN A 453 2.11 37.90 3.45
N SER A 454 2.93 36.84 3.38
CA SER A 454 2.49 35.46 3.10
C SER A 454 1.73 35.25 1.79
N ARG A 455 1.92 36.14 0.80
CA ARG A 455 1.36 35.99 -0.55
C ARG A 455 2.46 36.08 -1.59
N VAL A 456 2.31 35.31 -2.65
CA VAL A 456 3.21 35.32 -3.80
C VAL A 456 2.76 36.41 -4.77
N TYR A 457 3.71 37.17 -5.28
CA TYR A 457 3.50 38.25 -6.23
C TYR A 457 4.40 38.09 -7.44
N VAL A 458 3.93 38.59 -8.57
CA VAL A 458 4.73 38.82 -9.77
C VAL A 458 4.83 40.31 -10.07
N GLU A 459 6.01 40.74 -10.49
CA GLU A 459 6.28 42.11 -10.94
C GLU A 459 7.17 42.12 -12.19
N PRO A 460 6.69 42.69 -13.31
CA PRO A 460 7.53 42.93 -14.48
C PRO A 460 8.63 43.94 -14.15
N LEU A 461 9.88 43.58 -14.46
CA LEU A 461 11.04 44.44 -14.22
C LEU A 461 11.31 45.40 -15.39
N VAL A 462 10.71 45.13 -16.55
CA VAL A 462 10.89 45.92 -17.76
C VAL A 462 9.55 46.58 -18.14
N PRO A 463 9.42 47.91 -18.08
CA PRO A 463 8.15 48.62 -18.30
C PRO A 463 7.51 48.42 -19.69
N GLN A 464 8.32 48.06 -20.69
CA GLN A 464 7.86 47.83 -22.06
C GLN A 464 7.53 46.36 -22.35
N LEU A 465 7.80 45.47 -21.40
CA LEU A 465 7.54 44.03 -21.54
C LEU A 465 6.12 43.72 -21.08
N GLN A 466 5.31 43.20 -21.98
CA GLN A 466 3.98 42.71 -21.62
C GLN A 466 4.10 41.35 -20.93
N VAL A 467 3.77 41.33 -19.65
CA VAL A 467 3.57 40.12 -18.86
C VAL A 467 2.08 39.98 -18.62
N LEU A 468 1.51 38.83 -18.97
CA LEU A 468 0.12 38.50 -18.71
C LEU A 468 0.05 37.50 -17.55
N VAL A 469 -0.92 37.68 -16.67
CA VAL A 469 -1.30 36.69 -15.66
C VAL A 469 -2.75 36.32 -15.93
N ASN A 470 -3.01 35.07 -16.27
CA ASN A 470 -4.33 34.59 -16.72
C ASN A 470 -4.92 35.48 -17.84
N ASP A 471 -4.12 35.72 -18.88
CA ASP A 471 -4.45 36.55 -20.05
C ASP A 471 -4.72 38.05 -19.74
N GLN A 472 -4.47 38.50 -18.51
CA GLN A 472 -4.62 39.90 -18.11
C GLN A 472 -3.25 40.59 -17.91
N PRO A 473 -3.04 41.82 -18.42
CA PRO A 473 -1.77 42.53 -18.24
C PRO A 473 -1.42 42.81 -16.77
N ALA A 474 -0.26 42.32 -16.32
CA ALA A 474 0.32 42.68 -15.04
C ALA A 474 0.99 44.06 -15.17
N LEU A 475 0.34 45.13 -14.68
CA LEU A 475 0.81 46.50 -14.89
C LEU A 475 1.94 46.95 -13.94
N LYS A 476 2.02 46.35 -12.75
CA LYS A 476 3.07 46.63 -11.75
C LYS A 476 3.31 45.41 -10.88
N ARG A 477 2.48 45.25 -9.86
CA ARG A 477 2.53 44.16 -8.89
C ARG A 477 1.19 43.47 -8.93
N GLN A 478 1.20 42.16 -9.14
CA GLN A 478 0.01 41.33 -9.17
C GLN A 478 0.18 40.16 -8.22
N ALA A 479 -0.83 39.93 -7.37
CA ALA A 479 -0.88 38.76 -6.52
C ALA A 479 -1.12 37.52 -7.39
N LEU A 480 -0.42 36.44 -7.08
CA LEU A 480 -0.55 35.15 -7.74
C LEU A 480 -1.28 34.16 -6.83
N ARG A 481 -1.98 33.23 -7.46
CA ARG A 481 -2.47 31.99 -6.88
C ARG A 481 -1.71 30.81 -7.48
N SER A 482 -1.68 29.71 -6.74
CA SER A 482 -1.20 28.43 -7.27
C SER A 482 -1.96 28.07 -8.55
N GLY A 483 -1.24 27.68 -9.59
CA GLY A 483 -1.80 27.35 -10.92
C GLY A 483 -2.00 28.53 -11.87
N ASP A 484 -1.79 29.78 -11.43
CA ASP A 484 -1.89 30.95 -12.31
C ASP A 484 -0.92 30.85 -13.50
N ARG A 485 -1.41 31.21 -14.69
CA ARG A 485 -0.65 31.21 -15.94
C ARG A 485 0.07 32.53 -16.12
N ILE A 486 1.39 32.48 -16.23
CA ILE A 486 2.22 33.65 -16.54
C ILE A 486 2.67 33.55 -17.98
N THR A 487 2.31 34.54 -18.80
CA THR A 487 2.70 34.62 -20.20
C THR A 487 3.61 35.82 -20.45
N ILE A 488 4.77 35.60 -21.08
CA ILE A 488 5.73 36.64 -21.45
C ILE A 488 6.14 36.43 -22.89
N ALA A 489 6.03 37.45 -23.75
CA ALA A 489 6.42 37.35 -25.16
C ALA A 489 5.77 36.17 -25.93
N GLY A 490 4.60 35.70 -25.50
CA GLY A 490 3.88 34.56 -26.10
C GLY A 490 4.19 33.19 -25.47
N GLN A 491 5.09 33.14 -24.48
CA GLN A 491 5.48 31.93 -23.76
C GLN A 491 4.77 31.81 -22.43
N THR A 492 4.21 30.64 -22.11
CA THR A 492 3.43 30.43 -20.88
C THR A 492 4.05 29.39 -19.96
N PHE A 493 4.14 29.72 -18.68
CA PHE A 493 4.43 28.77 -17.61
C PHE A 493 3.47 28.99 -16.44
N ARG A 494 3.37 28.01 -15.55
CA ARG A 494 2.56 28.08 -14.33
C ARG A 494 3.42 27.92 -13.10
N LEU A 495 3.01 28.59 -12.04
CA LEU A 495 3.60 28.44 -10.71
C LEU A 495 2.67 27.62 -9.85
N MET A 496 3.14 26.49 -9.36
CA MET A 496 2.46 25.64 -8.39
C MET A 496 3.14 25.84 -7.04
N PHE A 497 2.43 26.37 -6.05
CA PHE A 497 2.93 26.66 -4.71
C PHE A 497 1.83 26.67 -3.66
#